data_AF-A0A3M1L3V0-F1
#
_entry.id   AF-A0A3M1L3V0-F1
#
_cell.length_a   1.000
_cell.length_b   1.000
_cell.length_c   1.000
_cell.angle_alpha   90.00
_cell.angle_beta   90.00
_cell.angle_gamma   90.00
#
_symmetry.space_group_name_H-M   'P 1'
#
loop_
_entity.id
_entity.type
_entity.pdbx_description
1 polymer ?
#
loop_
_entity_poly.entity_id
_entity_poly.type
_entity_poly.pdbx_seq_one_letter_code
_entity_poly.pdbx_strand_id
1 'polypeptide(L)'
;RFLFFYFVTGLGAMFLHLFVKYLEVYHFGAPSFLLDVPMLGASGAVFGILTGYGMLFPNNRIMLLIPPIPMRAKYFVMVYAAIELFLGLGPFQTGVAHFAHLGGALFGFLLILYWRRYGSRL
;
A
#
# COMPACT_ATOMS: atom_id res chain seq x y z
N ARG A 1 -10.25 2.56 -16.78
CA ARG A 1 -10.32 2.70 -15.29
C ARG A 1 -9.09 2.12 -14.60
N PHE A 2 -8.67 0.89 -14.94
CA PHE A 2 -7.48 0.24 -14.34
C PHE A 2 -6.20 1.09 -14.40
N LEU A 3 -5.78 1.53 -15.59
CA LEU A 3 -4.51 2.24 -15.76
C LEU A 3 -4.43 3.53 -14.92
N PHE A 4 -5.53 4.29 -14.89
CA PHE A 4 -5.64 5.47 -14.03
C PHE A 4 -5.53 5.10 -12.54
N PHE A 5 -6.25 4.06 -12.10
CA PHE A 5 -6.16 3.58 -10.72
C PHE A 5 -4.73 3.18 -10.36
N TYR A 6 -4.08 2.39 -11.22
CA TYR A 6 -2.69 1.94 -11.06
C TYR A 6 -1.71 3.10 -10.93
N PHE A 7 -1.82 4.14 -11.78
CA PHE A 7 -0.95 5.30 -11.68
C PHE A 7 -1.20 6.14 -10.44
N VAL A 8 -2.47 6.34 -10.05
CA VAL A 8 -2.80 7.07 -8.82
C VAL A 8 -2.24 6.36 -7.59
N THR A 9 -2.41 5.04 -7.50
CA THR A 9 -1.86 4.27 -6.37
C THR A 9 -0.34 4.22 -6.40
N GLY A 10 0.29 4.14 -7.58
CA GLY A 10 1.74 4.20 -7.73
C GLY A 10 2.35 5.55 -7.32
N LEU A 11 1.75 6.66 -7.75
CA LEU A 11 2.18 8.00 -7.33
C LEU A 11 1.90 8.24 -5.85
N GLY A 12 0.78 7.75 -5.32
CA GLY A 12 0.46 7.80 -3.90
C GLY A 12 1.43 6.99 -3.03
N ALA A 13 1.86 5.82 -3.52
CA ALA A 13 2.90 5.00 -2.90
C ALA A 13 4.23 5.76 -2.81
N MET A 14 4.68 6.35 -3.92
CA MET A 14 5.88 7.19 -3.96
C MET A 14 5.78 8.37 -3.00
N PHE A 15 4.65 9.09 -3.04
CA PHE A 15 4.43 10.26 -2.19
C PHE A 15 4.51 9.91 -0.70
N LEU A 16 3.77 8.90 -0.24
CA LEU A 16 3.77 8.56 1.19
C LEU A 16 5.14 8.07 1.65
N HIS A 17 5.83 7.26 0.84
CA HIS A 17 7.15 6.75 1.19
C HIS A 17 8.17 7.88 1.36
N LEU A 18 8.23 8.80 0.40
CA LEU A 18 9.13 9.95 0.47
C LEU A 18 8.76 10.90 1.61
N PHE A 19 7.46 11.10 1.86
CA PHE A 19 7.00 11.91 2.97
C PHE A 19 7.43 11.32 4.33
N VAL A 20 7.30 10.01 4.52
CA VAL A 20 7.76 9.35 5.76
C VAL A 20 9.28 9.46 5.90
N LYS A 21 10.04 9.23 4.82
CA LYS A 21 11.52 9.41 4.83
C LYS A 21 11.94 10.83 5.17
N TYR A 22 11.23 11.82 4.63
CA TYR A 22 11.42 13.22 4.99
C TYR A 22 11.18 13.42 6.50
N LEU A 23 10.08 12.91 7.04
CA LEU A 23 9.81 13.02 8.47
C LEU A 23 10.89 12.35 9.33
N GLU A 24 11.30 11.12 8.97
CA GLU A 24 12.36 10.37 9.65
C GLU A 24 13.66 11.18 9.75
N VAL A 25 14.11 11.79 8.65
CA VAL A 25 15.36 12.57 8.61
C VAL A 25 15.23 13.88 9.39
N TYR A 26 14.19 14.67 9.14
CA TYR A 26 14.09 16.03 9.67
C TYR A 26 13.51 16.12 11.08
N HIS A 27 12.70 15.16 11.50
CA HIS A 27 12.00 15.19 12.78
C HIS A 27 12.40 14.07 13.75
N PHE A 28 12.97 12.96 13.24
CA PHE A 28 13.36 11.81 14.07
C PHE A 28 14.88 11.53 14.05
N GLY A 29 15.68 12.39 13.42
CA GLY A 29 17.14 12.31 13.45
C GLY A 29 17.74 11.16 12.64
N ALA A 30 16.98 10.62 11.69
CA ALA A 30 17.49 9.58 10.81
C ALA A 30 18.59 10.13 9.87
N PRO A 31 19.56 9.31 9.45
CA PRO A 31 20.62 9.76 8.56
C PRO A 31 20.10 10.28 7.20
N SER A 32 20.64 11.40 6.73
CA SER A 32 20.20 12.05 5.47
C SER A 32 20.36 11.18 4.22
N PHE A 33 21.33 10.26 4.21
CA PHE A 33 21.54 9.33 3.08
C PHE A 33 20.32 8.45 2.78
N LEU A 34 19.37 8.31 3.72
CA LEU A 34 18.13 7.58 3.52
C LEU A 34 17.21 8.22 2.47
N LEU A 35 17.37 9.51 2.17
CA LEU A 35 16.65 10.20 1.10
C LEU A 35 17.21 9.88 -0.29
N ASP A 36 18.47 9.47 -0.36
CA ASP A 36 19.17 9.17 -1.61
C ASP A 36 18.99 7.71 -2.05
N VAL A 37 18.41 6.86 -1.18
CA VAL A 37 18.11 5.46 -1.51
C VAL A 37 16.93 5.43 -2.49
N PRO A 38 17.14 5.00 -3.76
CA PRO A 38 16.08 5.01 -4.75
C PRO A 38 15.01 3.98 -4.42
N MET A 39 13.74 4.40 -4.46
CA MET A 39 12.60 3.49 -4.42
C MET A 39 12.34 2.94 -5.82
N LEU A 40 12.40 1.61 -5.98
CA LEU A 40 12.14 0.92 -7.24
C LEU A 40 11.06 -0.15 -7.04
N GLY A 41 10.03 -0.14 -7.88
CA GLY A 41 9.06 -1.24 -7.93
C GLY A 41 7.62 -0.84 -8.24
N ALA A 42 6.91 -1.75 -8.91
CA ALA A 42 5.48 -1.65 -9.17
C ALA A 42 4.61 -2.04 -7.96
N SER A 43 5.20 -2.60 -6.91
CA SER A 43 4.50 -3.28 -5.83
C SER A 43 3.57 -2.36 -5.03
N GLY A 44 3.93 -1.08 -4.84
CA GLY A 44 3.04 -0.09 -4.22
C GLY A 44 1.72 0.07 -4.98
N ALA A 45 1.79 0.20 -6.31
CA ALA A 45 0.59 0.29 -7.14
C ALA A 45 -0.25 -1.01 -7.09
N VAL A 46 0.41 -2.17 -7.08
CA VAL A 46 -0.21 -3.50 -6.93
C VAL A 46 -0.90 -3.63 -5.56
N PHE A 47 -0.31 -3.11 -4.50
CA PHE A 47 -0.90 -3.10 -3.17
C PHE A 47 -2.16 -2.22 -3.10
N GLY A 48 -2.17 -1.12 -3.86
CA GLY A 48 -3.37 -0.33 -4.11
C GLY A 48 -4.47 -1.12 -4.85
N ILE A 49 -4.11 -1.88 -5.90
CA ILE A 49 -5.05 -2.78 -6.60
C ILE A 49 -5.62 -3.83 -5.66
N LEU A 50 -4.75 -4.46 -4.85
CA LEU A 50 -5.16 -5.44 -3.85
C LEU A 50 -6.18 -4.83 -2.88
N THR A 51 -5.92 -3.61 -2.42
CA THR A 51 -6.84 -2.86 -1.56
C THR A 51 -8.18 -2.60 -2.26
N GLY A 52 -8.15 -2.15 -3.52
CA GLY A 52 -9.35 -1.98 -4.33
C GLY A 52 -10.14 -3.27 -4.48
N TYR A 53 -9.48 -4.40 -4.72
CA TYR A 53 -10.10 -5.72 -4.76
C TYR A 53 -10.74 -6.11 -3.43
N GLY A 54 -10.04 -5.90 -2.31
CA GLY A 54 -10.55 -6.15 -0.96
C GLY A 54 -11.79 -5.31 -0.62
N MET A 55 -11.92 -4.11 -1.21
CA MET A 55 -13.09 -3.24 -1.01
C MET A 55 -14.27 -3.61 -1.92
N LEU A 56 -14.00 -3.91 -3.19
CA LEU A 56 -15.03 -4.20 -4.20
C LEU A 56 -15.58 -5.62 -4.06
N PHE A 57 -14.74 -6.58 -3.68
CA PHE A 57 -15.08 -8.00 -3.57
C PHE A 57 -14.72 -8.56 -2.17
N PRO A 58 -15.21 -7.95 -1.08
CA PRO A 58 -14.73 -8.23 0.28
C PRO A 58 -14.97 -9.66 0.77
N ASN A 59 -15.91 -10.39 0.16
CA ASN A 59 -16.25 -11.76 0.54
C ASN A 59 -15.65 -12.82 -0.39
N ASN A 60 -14.95 -12.43 -1.47
CA ASN A 60 -14.24 -13.38 -2.31
C ASN A 60 -13.14 -14.07 -1.50
N ARG A 61 -12.94 -15.37 -1.73
CA ARG A 61 -11.89 -16.14 -1.05
C ARG A 61 -10.58 -16.01 -1.83
N ILE A 62 -9.52 -15.61 -1.13
CA ILE A 62 -8.13 -15.69 -1.59
C ILE A 62 -7.51 -16.91 -0.93
N MET A 63 -6.82 -17.74 -1.71
CA MET A 63 -6.03 -18.85 -1.22
C MET A 63 -4.55 -18.44 -1.25
N LEU A 64 -3.91 -18.43 -0.10
CA LEU A 64 -2.45 -18.34 -0.04
C LEU A 64 -1.83 -19.58 -0.68
N LEU A 65 -0.70 -19.43 -1.38
CA LEU A 65 -0.03 -20.58 -1.99
C LEU A 65 0.67 -21.43 -0.91
N ILE A 66 1.33 -20.78 0.04
CA ILE A 66 2.09 -21.42 1.13
C ILE A 66 2.00 -20.54 2.39
N PRO A 67 1.47 -21.04 3.52
CA PRO A 67 0.62 -22.23 3.65
C PRO A 67 -0.76 -21.99 3.01
N PRO A 68 -1.48 -23.05 2.58
CA PRO A 68 -2.78 -22.93 1.90
C PRO A 68 -3.92 -22.57 2.86
N ILE A 69 -3.98 -21.30 3.27
CA ILE A 69 -5.01 -20.77 4.17
C ILE A 69 -6.00 -19.94 3.35
N PRO A 70 -7.25 -20.42 3.14
CA PRO A 70 -8.27 -19.63 2.47
C PRO A 70 -8.80 -18.55 3.41
N MET A 71 -8.87 -17.31 2.93
CA MET A 71 -9.45 -16.21 3.70
C MET A 71 -10.19 -15.22 2.80
N ARG A 72 -11.14 -14.46 3.38
CA ARG A 72 -11.86 -13.43 2.63
C ARG A 72 -10.91 -12.29 2.27
N ALA A 73 -11.08 -11.71 1.09
CA ALA A 73 -10.22 -10.65 0.56
C ALA A 73 -10.03 -9.49 1.54
N LYS A 74 -11.10 -9.04 2.20
CA LYS A 74 -11.01 -7.98 3.22
C LYS A 74 -10.03 -8.29 4.35
N TYR A 75 -10.04 -9.53 4.85
CA TYR A 75 -9.15 -9.94 5.94
C TYR A 75 -7.71 -10.06 5.44
N PHE A 76 -7.52 -10.61 4.24
CA PHE A 76 -6.20 -10.68 3.63
C PHE A 76 -5.56 -9.30 3.49
N VAL A 77 -6.29 -8.32 2.93
CA VAL A 77 -5.79 -6.95 2.76
C VAL A 77 -5.51 -6.29 4.11
N MET A 78 -6.41 -6.41 5.10
CA MET A 78 -6.20 -5.80 6.42
C MET A 78 -5.00 -6.40 7.16
N VAL A 79 -4.85 -7.73 7.14
CA VAL A 79 -3.72 -8.41 7.76
C VAL A 79 -2.42 -8.03 7.05
N TYR A 80 -2.40 -8.02 5.72
CA TYR A 80 -1.20 -7.68 4.98
C TYR A 80 -0.80 -6.21 5.22
N ALA A 81 -1.76 -5.27 5.22
CA ALA A 81 -1.49 -3.88 5.57
C ALA A 81 -0.98 -3.72 7.02
N ALA A 82 -1.51 -4.49 7.98
CA ALA A 82 -1.03 -4.47 9.35
C ALA A 82 0.42 -5.00 9.47
N ILE A 83 0.77 -6.05 8.72
CA ILE A 83 2.13 -6.58 8.65
C ILE A 83 3.08 -5.52 8.05
N GLU A 84 2.71 -4.90 6.94
CA GLU A 84 3.50 -3.83 6.31
C GLU A 84 3.71 -2.65 7.27
N LEU A 85 2.69 -2.26 8.03
CA LEU A 85 2.80 -1.21 9.05
C LEU A 85 3.72 -1.61 10.20
N PHE A 86 3.59 -2.84 10.71
CA PHE A 86 4.46 -3.34 11.76
C PHE A 86 5.93 -3.40 11.32
N LEU A 87 6.18 -3.89 10.10
CA LEU A 87 7.53 -3.96 9.54
C LEU A 87 8.10 -2.58 9.24
N GLY A 88 7.28 -1.64 8.76
CA GLY A 88 7.69 -0.26 8.48
C GLY A 88 7.98 0.58 9.72
N LEU A 89 7.25 0.37 10.82
CA LEU A 89 7.49 1.07 12.09
C LEU A 89 8.55 0.41 12.97
N GLY A 90 8.79 -0.89 12.79
CA GLY A 90 9.76 -1.65 13.57
C GLY A 90 11.20 -1.41 13.11
N PRO A 91 12.19 -1.89 13.88
CA PRO A 91 13.62 -1.75 13.55
C PRO A 91 14.08 -2.74 12.46
N PHE A 92 13.16 -3.31 11.68
CA PHE A 92 13.44 -4.40 10.76
C PHE A 92 14.07 -3.89 9.47
N GLN A 93 15.26 -4.40 9.14
CA GLN A 93 15.94 -4.09 7.88
C GLN A 93 15.60 -5.14 6.82
N THR A 94 14.44 -4.97 6.18
CA THR A 94 13.90 -5.94 5.19
C THR A 94 14.34 -5.65 3.76
N GLY A 95 14.88 -4.46 3.48
CA GLY A 95 15.12 -3.97 2.12
C GLY A 95 13.84 -3.61 1.35
N VAL A 96 12.68 -3.63 2.01
CA VAL A 96 11.37 -3.34 1.39
C VAL A 96 10.88 -1.95 1.80
N ALA A 97 10.40 -1.18 0.83
CA ALA A 97 9.77 0.12 1.06
C ALA A 97 8.32 -0.05 1.61
N HIS A 98 8.17 -0.50 2.85
CA HIS A 98 6.87 -0.81 3.45
C HIS A 98 5.86 0.36 3.38
N PHE A 99 6.33 1.60 3.62
CA PHE A 99 5.48 2.79 3.48
C PHE A 99 5.02 3.07 2.04
N ALA A 100 5.71 2.54 1.02
CA ALA A 100 5.23 2.60 -0.35
C ALA A 100 4.03 1.66 -0.55
N HIS A 101 4.05 0.45 0.00
CA HIS A 101 2.89 -0.45 -0.01
C HIS A 101 1.70 0.20 0.72
N LEU A 102 1.92 0.74 1.92
CA LEU A 102 0.88 1.43 2.68
C LEU A 102 0.34 2.67 1.95
N GLY A 103 1.20 3.41 1.25
CA GLY A 103 0.79 4.54 0.42
C GLY A 103 -0.08 4.10 -0.75
N GLY A 104 0.29 3.01 -1.42
CA GLY A 104 -0.54 2.39 -2.46
C GLY A 104 -1.92 1.98 -1.94
N ALA A 105 -1.98 1.33 -0.77
CA ALA A 105 -3.23 0.97 -0.11
C ALA A 105 -4.07 2.20 0.24
N LEU A 106 -3.47 3.22 0.87
CA LEU A 106 -4.17 4.44 1.28
C LEU A 106 -4.79 5.15 0.08
N PHE A 107 -4.02 5.41 -0.98
CA PHE A 107 -4.53 6.11 -2.16
C PHE A 107 -5.53 5.24 -2.95
N GLY A 108 -5.35 3.92 -2.97
CA GLY A 108 -6.33 3.00 -3.56
C GLY A 108 -7.66 3.04 -2.82
N PHE A 109 -7.62 3.02 -1.49
CA PHE A 109 -8.77 3.15 -0.62
C PHE A 109 -9.51 4.48 -0.85
N LEU A 110 -8.79 5.60 -0.81
CA LEU A 110 -9.35 6.93 -1.03
C LEU A 110 -10.00 7.07 -2.40
N LEU A 111 -9.37 6.54 -3.46
CA LEU A 111 -9.91 6.62 -4.81
C LEU A 111 -11.19 5.77 -4.98
N ILE A 112 -11.25 4.56 -4.37
CA ILE A 112 -12.49 3.78 -4.36
C ILE A 112 -13.60 4.51 -3.59
N LEU A 113 -13.30 5.13 -2.44
CA LEU A 113 -14.28 5.92 -1.70
C LEU A 113 -14.79 7.11 -2.53
N TYR A 114 -13.89 7.81 -3.21
CA TYR A 114 -14.24 8.92 -4.10
C TYR A 114 -15.18 8.46 -5.21
N TRP A 115 -14.87 7.35 -5.90
CA TRP A 115 -15.72 6.81 -6.97
C TRP A 115 -17.06 6.27 -6.48
N ARG A 116 -17.13 5.69 -5.27
CA ARG A 116 -18.42 5.27 -4.68
C ARG A 116 -19.33 6.46 -4.40
N ARG A 117 -18.77 7.61 -4.05
CA ARG A 117 -19.52 8.80 -3.69
C ARG A 117 -19.95 9.64 -4.91
N TYR A 118 -19.08 9.74 -5.93
CA TYR A 118 -19.26 10.68 -7.04
C TYR A 118 -19.26 10.03 -8.42
N GLY A 119 -18.90 8.75 -8.54
CA GLY A 119 -18.88 8.04 -9.81
C GLY A 119 -20.29 7.65 -10.24
N SER A 120 -20.65 7.91 -11.50
CA SER A 120 -21.88 7.40 -12.12
C SER A 120 -21.79 5.88 -12.25
N ARG A 121 -22.30 5.17 -11.23
CA ARG A 121 -22.46 3.71 -11.12
C ARG A 121 -21.15 2.91 -11.30
N LEU A 122 -20.65 2.40 -10.18
CA LEU A 122 -19.98 1.09 -10.17
C LEU A 122 -20.97 0.03 -10.66
#